data_AF-A0A3B0TKY2-F1
#
_entry.id   AF-A0A3B0TKY2-F1
#
_cell.length_a   1.000
_cell.length_b   1.000
_cell.length_c   1.000
_cell.angle_alpha   90.00
_cell.angle_beta   90.00
_cell.angle_gamma   90.00
#
_symmetry.space_group_name_H-M   'P 1'
#
loop_
_entity.id
_entity.type
_entity.pdbx_description
1 polymer ?
#
loop_
_entity_poly.entity_id
_entity_poly.type
_entity_poly.pdbx_seq_one_letter_code
_entity_poly.pdbx_strand_id
1 'polypeptide(L)' 'MDVTTSDYWKAYETIVPKAKHIQSKAETFTVEGYNSLFRHYLARTRRKSKCYSKSKQML' A
#
# COMPACT_ATOMS: atom_id res chain seq x y z
N MET A 1 -1.98 22.92 1.17
CA MET A 1 -1.46 22.56 -0.16
C MET A 1 -1.83 21.11 -0.39
N ASP A 2 -2.61 20.81 -1.42
CA ASP A 2 -3.05 19.44 -1.71
C ASP A 2 -1.90 18.63 -2.30
N VAL A 3 -1.23 17.86 -1.43
CA VAL A 3 -0.16 16.94 -1.78
C VAL A 3 -0.76 15.54 -1.88
N THR A 4 -0.42 14.82 -2.94
CA THR A 4 -0.87 13.44 -3.17
C THR A 4 0.32 12.50 -3.04
N THR A 5 0.21 11.57 -2.11
CA THR A 5 1.20 10.54 -1.87
C THR A 5 0.82 9.23 -2.57
N SER A 6 1.78 8.63 -3.26
CA SER A 6 1.59 7.32 -3.91
C SER A 6 2.78 6.40 -3.64
N ASP A 7 2.59 5.13 -3.99
CA ASP A 7 3.69 4.19 -4.06
C ASP A 7 4.62 4.51 -5.25
N TYR A 8 5.68 3.71 -5.40
CA TYR A 8 6.66 3.83 -6.47
C TYR A 8 6.19 3.22 -7.80
N TRP A 9 4.88 3.04 -8.01
CA TRP A 9 4.39 2.51 -9.27
C TRP A 9 4.51 3.55 -10.40
N LYS A 10 5.17 3.15 -11.49
CA LYS A 10 5.55 4.05 -12.60
C LYS A 10 4.38 4.77 -13.26
N ALA A 11 3.17 4.20 -13.23
CA ALA A 11 2.01 4.86 -13.81
C ALA A 11 1.64 6.15 -13.05
N TYR A 12 1.88 6.23 -11.73
CA TYR A 12 1.53 7.43 -10.97
C TYR A 12 2.41 8.63 -11.34
N GLU A 13 3.67 8.41 -11.74
CA GLU A 13 4.54 9.49 -12.23
C GLU A 13 4.01 10.16 -13.50
N THR A 14 3.25 9.41 -14.31
CA THR A 14 2.64 9.92 -15.55
C THR A 14 1.29 10.58 -15.33
N ILE A 15 0.59 10.21 -14.26
CA ILE A 15 -0.79 10.64 -13.99
C ILE A 15 -0.81 11.83 -13.02
N VAL A 16 0.04 11.81 -11.98
CA VAL A 16 0.05 12.82 -10.93
C VAL A 16 1.02 13.95 -11.29
N PRO A 17 0.61 15.23 -11.22
CA PRO A 17 1.50 16.34 -11.45
C PRO A 17 2.69 16.33 -10.48
N LYS A 18 3.93 16.39 -11.01
CA LYS A 18 5.18 16.32 -10.22
C LYS A 18 5.24 17.33 -9.06
N ALA A 19 4.66 18.52 -9.24
CA ALA A 19 4.62 19.56 -8.20
C ALA A 19 3.81 19.17 -6.95
N LYS A 20 2.94 18.16 -7.06
CA LYS A 20 2.06 17.67 -5.98
C LYS A 20 2.32 16.22 -5.61
N HIS A 21 3.24 15.55 -6.31
CA HIS A 21 3.47 14.12 -6.19
C HIS A 21 4.62 13.84 -5.23
N ILE A 22 4.32 13.14 -4.14
CA ILE A 22 5.33 12.60 -3.23
C ILE A 22 5.25 11.08 -3.30
N GLN A 23 6.35 10.44 -3.69
CA GLN A 23 6.45 8.99 -3.65
C GLN A 23 7.00 8.56 -2.30
N SER A 24 6.22 7.76 -1.57
CA SER A 24 6.60 7.36 -0.23
C SER A 24 5.75 6.19 0.23
N LYS A 25 6.43 5.21 0.81
CA LYS A 25 5.78 4.05 1.41
C LYS A 25 5.28 4.32 2.84
N ALA A 26 5.87 5.32 3.50
CA ALA A 26 5.53 5.69 4.87
C ALA A 26 4.14 6.31 4.98
N GLU A 27 3.65 6.95 3.91
CA GLU A 27 2.31 7.55 3.87
C GLU A 27 1.26 6.60 3.27
N THR A 28 1.67 5.56 2.53
CA THR A 28 0.75 4.58 1.90
C THR A 28 0.50 3.31 2.70
N PHE A 29 1.17 3.12 3.86
CA PHE A 29 1.10 1.88 4.64
C PHE A 29 -0.33 1.48 5.05
N THR A 30 -1.19 2.45 5.32
CA THR A 30 -2.60 2.20 5.68
C THR A 30 -3.38 1.60 4.53
N VAL A 31 -3.30 2.22 3.34
CA VAL A 31 -3.95 1.76 2.11
C VAL A 31 -3.43 0.37 1.70
N GLU A 32 -2.11 0.16 1.77
CA GLU A 32 -1.50 -1.15 1.52
C GLU A 32 -1.99 -2.21 2.51
N GLY A 33 -2.11 -1.84 3.79
CA GLY A 33 -2.67 -2.66 4.86
C GLY A 33 -4.11 -3.12 4.56
N TYR A 34 -4.97 -2.18 4.18
CA TYR A 34 -6.37 -2.44 3.80
C TYR A 34 -6.47 -3.33 2.56
N ASN A 35 -5.74 -3.03 1.49
CA ASN A 35 -5.71 -3.87 0.28
C ASN A 35 -5.24 -5.29 0.59
N SER A 36 -4.28 -5.44 1.50
CA SER A 36 -3.83 -6.74 1.98
C SER A 36 -4.91 -7.46 2.81
N LEU A 37 -5.72 -6.76 3.61
CA LEU A 37 -6.86 -7.36 4.33
C LEU A 37 -7.91 -7.85 3.34
N PHE A 38 -8.30 -7.01 2.38
CA PHE A 38 -9.32 -7.33 1.39
C PHE A 38 -8.96 -8.60 0.59
N ARG A 39 -7.74 -8.67 0.05
CA ARG A 39 -7.25 -9.85 -0.69
C ARG A 39 -7.21 -11.11 0.17
N HIS A 40 -6.82 -10.98 1.44
CA HIS A 40 -6.72 -12.13 2.34
C HIS A 40 -8.10 -12.69 2.67
N TYR A 41 -9.06 -11.85 3.05
CA TYR A 41 -10.39 -12.30 3.46
C TYR A 41 -11.25 -12.77 2.30
N LEU A 42 -11.19 -12.12 1.13
CA LEU A 42 -11.93 -12.58 -0.05
C LEU A 42 -11.43 -13.92 -0.57
N ALA A 43 -10.11 -14.12 -0.64
CA ALA A 43 -9.56 -15.35 -1.18
C ALA A 43 -9.58 -16.52 -0.19
N ARG A 44 -9.69 -16.26 1.12
CA ARG A 44 -9.49 -17.27 2.19
C ARG A 44 -10.42 -17.06 3.38
N THR A 45 -11.73 -17.06 3.11
CA THR A 45 -12.81 -16.94 4.11
C THR A 45 -12.73 -17.94 5.28
N ARG A 46 -11.92 -19.00 5.19
CA ARG A 46 -11.75 -20.03 6.25
C ARG A 46 -10.83 -19.61 7.42
N ARG A 47 -9.91 -18.66 7.26
CA ARG A 47 -8.90 -18.34 8.30
C ARG A 47 -9.19 -16.99 8.99
N LYS A 48 -9.09 -16.96 10.32
CA LYS A 48 -9.32 -15.76 11.15
C LYS A 48 -8.13 -14.77 11.19
N SER A 49 -6.93 -15.19 10.81
CA SER A 49 -5.71 -14.38 10.90
C SER A 49 -4.92 -14.32 9.57
N LYS A 50 -4.19 -13.21 9.38
CA LYS A 50 -3.28 -13.03 8.25
C LYS A 50 -2.05 -13.94 8.37
N CYS A 51 -1.61 -14.49 7.24
CA CYS A 51 -0.37 -15.25 7.15
C CYS A 51 0.65 -14.38 6.41
N TYR A 52 1.68 -13.93 7.10
CA TYR A 52 2.76 -13.10 6.55
C TYR A 52 4.11 -13.54 7.10
N SER A 53 5.18 -13.24 6.36
CA SER A 53 6.55 -13.52 6.81
C SER A 53 6.94 -12.53 7.92
N LYS A 54 7.40 -13.05 9.07
CA LYS A 54 7.85 -12.24 10.22
C LYS A 54 9.32 -11.79 10.11
N SER A 55 9.77 -11.49 8.89
CA SER A 55 11.12 -10.98 8.65
C SER A 55 11.29 -9.60 9.32
N LYS A 56 12.42 -9.37 10.00
CA LYS A 56 12.78 -8.05 10.54
C LYS A 56 12.90 -6.95 9.46
N GLN A 57 13.13 -7.32 8.21
CA GLN A 57 13.16 -6.35 7.10
C GLN A 57 11.76 -5.93 6.63
N MET A 58 10.73 -6.70 7.02
CA MET A 58 9.33 -6.44 6.67
C MET A 58 8.50 -5.87 7.84
N LEU A 59 9.06 -5.87 9.06
CA LEU A 59 8.52 -5.24 10.27
C LEU A 59 9.12 -3.84 10.41
#